data_AF-A0A078B160-F1
#
_entry.id   AF-A0A078B160-F1
#
_cell.length_a   1.000
_cell.length_b   1.000
_cell.length_c   1.000
_cell.angle_alpha   90.00
_cell.angle_beta   90.00
_cell.angle_gamma   90.00
#
_symmetry.space_group_name_H-M   'P 1'
#
loop_
_entity.id
_entity.type
_entity.pdbx_description
1 polymer ?
#
loop_
_entity_poly.entity_id
_entity_poly.type
_entity_poly.pdbx_seq_one_letter_code
_entity_poly.pdbx_strand_id
1 'polypeptide(L)'
;MDVLDEFISADQSDIGQSSGFNTNIPQYNPDLNTDPFGNSGIQFSTNNIGGGFNNGFQPVGGFQPTFNAGFNQGDDDDLDDEERERVMQVQLDNEERKRQLYEKQQNEEDDKKQRKISGRQELDKWNDQRKKEIQQRTSQNKEQEKLYHENVKAQRNGPNPWERVISNCDMNSSSYVGGADVSRMRQAMINRKADLTKSGGQTAKGLL
;
A
#
# COMPACT_ATOMS: atom_id res chain seq x y z
N MET A 1 21.96 -14.54 -31.06
CA MET A 1 21.58 -13.68 -29.91
C MET A 1 20.90 -14.63 -28.95
N ASP A 2 21.70 -15.43 -28.24
CA ASP A 2 21.21 -16.51 -27.40
C ASP A 2 21.85 -16.35 -26.02
N VAL A 3 21.11 -15.73 -25.09
CA VAL A 3 21.39 -15.71 -23.64
C VAL A 3 20.17 -15.11 -22.94
N LEU A 4 19.00 -15.77 -23.01
CA LEU A 4 17.86 -15.39 -22.15
C LEU A 4 16.98 -16.57 -21.67
N ASP A 5 17.32 -17.82 -21.96
CA ASP A 5 16.48 -18.98 -21.58
C ASP A 5 17.00 -19.81 -20.39
N GLU A 6 17.92 -19.27 -19.59
CA GLU A 6 18.56 -20.03 -18.50
C GLU A 6 18.46 -19.32 -17.14
N PHE A 7 17.26 -19.00 -16.63
CA PHE A 7 17.14 -18.65 -15.20
C PHE A 7 15.76 -18.85 -14.53
N ILE A 8 14.91 -19.78 -15.02
CA ILE A 8 13.67 -20.14 -14.31
C ILE A 8 13.59 -21.65 -14.13
N SER A 9 14.49 -22.22 -13.33
CA SER A 9 14.33 -23.57 -12.75
C SER A 9 15.28 -23.75 -11.58
N ALA A 10 14.92 -23.19 -10.43
CA ALA A 10 15.33 -23.71 -9.14
C ALA A 10 14.45 -23.10 -8.04
N ASP A 11 14.08 -23.94 -7.09
CA ASP A 11 13.57 -23.60 -5.76
C ASP A 11 12.04 -23.54 -5.55
N GLN A 12 11.35 -24.58 -6.01
CA GLN A 12 10.11 -25.05 -5.36
C GLN A 12 10.39 -26.38 -4.64
N SER A 13 11.09 -26.33 -3.51
CA SER A 13 11.13 -27.48 -2.60
C SER A 13 11.56 -27.11 -1.18
N ASP A 14 10.81 -26.25 -0.48
CA ASP A 14 10.79 -26.31 0.99
C ASP A 14 9.56 -25.61 1.60
N ILE A 15 8.39 -26.26 1.51
CA ILE A 15 7.23 -25.93 2.37
C ILE A 15 7.25 -26.92 3.53
N GLY A 16 8.18 -26.68 4.45
CA GLY A 16 8.22 -27.31 5.76
C GLY A 16 7.20 -26.64 6.70
N GLN A 17 6.33 -27.45 7.29
CA GLN A 17 5.32 -27.06 8.26
C GLN A 17 5.96 -26.32 9.45
N SER A 18 5.65 -25.04 9.64
CA SER A 18 5.87 -24.34 10.91
C SER A 18 4.54 -23.85 11.47
N SER A 19 4.20 -24.43 12.61
CA SER A 19 3.05 -24.09 13.43
C SER A 19 3.31 -22.76 14.16
N GLY A 20 2.32 -21.86 14.11
CA GLY A 20 2.22 -20.73 15.03
C GLY A 20 2.55 -19.35 14.46
N PHE A 21 1.90 -18.94 13.37
CA PHE A 21 1.83 -17.52 13.02
C PHE A 21 0.76 -16.84 13.89
N ASN A 22 1.17 -15.96 14.81
CA ASN A 22 0.27 -14.98 15.41
C ASN A 22 0.11 -13.81 14.44
N THR A 23 -0.83 -13.93 13.50
CA THR A 23 -1.24 -12.83 12.62
C THR A 23 -2.21 -11.94 13.37
N ASN A 24 -1.69 -10.98 14.14
CA ASN A 24 -2.49 -9.85 14.60
C ASN A 24 -2.70 -8.89 13.40
N ILE A 25 -3.47 -9.37 12.42
CA ILE A 25 -4.03 -8.58 11.33
C ILE A 25 -5.25 -7.87 11.95
N PRO A 26 -5.37 -6.54 11.87
CA PRO A 26 -6.58 -5.85 12.28
C PRO A 26 -7.76 -6.45 11.51
N GLN A 27 -8.70 -7.09 12.22
CA GLN A 27 -9.90 -7.61 11.59
C GLN A 27 -10.66 -6.45 10.95
N TYR A 28 -10.84 -6.54 9.63
CA TYR A 28 -11.72 -5.67 8.88
C TYR A 28 -13.14 -5.85 9.43
N ASN A 29 -13.64 -4.83 10.12
CA ASN A 29 -15.01 -4.78 10.61
C ASN A 29 -15.89 -4.23 9.46
N PRO A 30 -16.81 -5.02 8.88
CA PRO A 30 -17.54 -4.62 7.68
C PRO A 30 -18.72 -3.65 7.96
N ASP A 31 -18.86 -3.12 9.18
CA ASP A 31 -20.09 -2.43 9.61
C ASP A 31 -19.93 -0.95 10.00
N LEU A 32 -18.97 -0.24 9.40
CA LEU A 32 -18.91 1.23 9.48
C LEU A 32 -19.06 1.84 8.09
N ASN A 33 -20.33 2.04 7.74
CA ASN A 33 -20.79 2.86 6.63
C ASN A 33 -20.52 4.35 6.93
N THR A 34 -19.25 4.76 6.86
CA THR A 34 -18.84 6.16 6.87
C THR A 34 -17.79 6.40 5.79
N ASP A 35 -18.25 6.43 4.54
CA ASP A 35 -17.50 7.08 3.46
C ASP A 35 -17.35 8.58 3.79
N PRO A 36 -16.14 9.17 3.73
CA PRO A 36 -15.93 10.60 3.91
C PRO A 36 -16.39 11.43 2.69
N PHE A 37 -16.91 10.76 1.66
CA PHE A 37 -17.50 11.37 0.48
C PHE A 37 -18.97 10.97 0.43
N GLY A 38 -19.80 11.71 1.17
CA GLY A 38 -21.23 11.48 1.22
C GLY A 38 -21.85 11.43 -0.18
N ASN A 39 -22.18 10.22 -0.62
CA ASN A 39 -23.07 9.99 -1.76
C ASN A 39 -24.17 9.02 -1.32
N SER A 40 -25.14 9.54 -0.59
CA SER A 40 -26.35 8.82 -0.27
C SER A 40 -27.25 8.74 -1.51
N GLY A 41 -27.26 7.57 -2.16
CA GLY A 41 -28.47 7.04 -2.80
C GLY A 41 -28.56 7.12 -4.33
N ILE A 42 -27.77 6.32 -5.05
CA ILE A 42 -28.22 5.73 -6.33
C ILE A 42 -27.90 4.24 -6.30
N GLN A 43 -28.94 3.41 -6.16
CA GLN A 43 -28.82 1.95 -6.24
C GLN A 43 -28.66 1.52 -7.70
N PHE A 44 -27.46 1.09 -8.08
CA PHE A 44 -27.24 0.39 -9.34
C PHE A 44 -27.55 -1.10 -9.16
N SER A 45 -28.77 -1.51 -9.49
CA SER A 45 -29.13 -2.91 -9.59
C SER A 45 -28.55 -3.49 -10.88
N THR A 46 -27.58 -4.39 -10.73
CA THR A 46 -26.99 -5.16 -11.83
C THR A 46 -27.94 -6.29 -12.21
N ASN A 47 -28.86 -6.02 -13.13
CA ASN A 47 -29.55 -7.07 -13.86
C ASN A 47 -29.41 -6.81 -15.37
N ASN A 48 -28.67 -7.71 -16.02
CA ASN A 48 -28.76 -8.04 -17.44
C ASN A 48 -28.24 -6.98 -18.45
N ILE A 49 -26.92 -6.93 -18.65
CA ILE A 49 -26.32 -6.32 -19.87
C ILE A 49 -25.87 -7.47 -20.78
N GLY A 50 -26.86 -8.10 -21.40
CA GLY A 50 -26.71 -9.11 -22.44
C GLY A 50 -27.89 -9.00 -23.39
N GLY A 51 -27.78 -8.12 -24.39
CA GLY A 51 -28.71 -8.08 -25.51
C GLY A 51 -29.35 -6.71 -25.77
N GLY A 52 -29.12 -6.20 -26.97
CA GLY A 52 -30.03 -5.27 -27.65
C GLY A 52 -30.07 -3.85 -27.11
N PHE A 53 -29.24 -2.97 -27.66
CA PHE A 53 -29.50 -1.54 -27.67
C PHE A 53 -30.75 -1.27 -28.53
N ASN A 54 -31.94 -1.41 -27.93
CA ASN A 54 -33.17 -0.84 -28.45
C ASN A 54 -33.47 0.39 -27.59
N ASN A 55 -32.92 1.54 -27.99
CA ASN A 55 -33.19 2.83 -27.36
C ASN A 55 -34.66 3.21 -27.57
N GLY A 56 -35.50 2.84 -26.60
CA GLY A 56 -36.85 3.39 -26.41
C GLY A 56 -36.82 4.84 -25.92
N PHE A 57 -36.13 5.72 -26.66
CA PHE A 57 -36.26 7.16 -26.48
C PHE A 57 -37.49 7.60 -27.28
N GLN A 58 -38.66 7.59 -26.64
CA GLN A 58 -39.82 8.27 -27.22
C GLN A 58 -39.62 9.79 -27.03
N PRO A 59 -39.60 10.60 -28.10
CA PRO A 59 -39.57 12.05 -27.96
C PRO A 59 -40.93 12.51 -27.43
N VAL A 60 -40.98 12.87 -26.15
CA VAL A 60 -42.10 13.62 -25.57
C VAL A 60 -42.06 15.03 -26.18
N GLY A 61 -43.06 15.35 -27.02
CA GLY A 61 -43.23 16.68 -27.59
C GLY A 61 -42.28 16.97 -28.75
N GLY A 62 -42.55 16.34 -29.90
CA GLY A 62 -41.83 16.62 -31.14
C GLY A 62 -42.03 18.06 -31.61
N PHE A 63 -41.09 18.94 -31.27
CA PHE A 63 -40.74 20.05 -32.13
C PHE A 63 -39.86 19.46 -33.23
N GLN A 64 -40.47 19.03 -34.34
CA GLN A 64 -39.70 18.82 -35.56
C GLN A 64 -39.21 20.21 -35.99
N PRO A 65 -37.90 20.46 -36.11
CA PRO A 65 -37.48 21.59 -36.93
C PRO A 65 -37.91 21.24 -38.35
N THR A 66 -39.04 21.77 -38.79
CA THR A 66 -39.27 21.99 -40.21
C THR A 66 -38.12 22.87 -40.67
N PHE A 67 -37.10 22.26 -41.27
CA PHE A 67 -36.17 22.95 -42.13
C PHE A 67 -36.98 23.48 -43.30
N ASN A 68 -37.55 24.67 -43.11
CA ASN A 68 -38.00 25.48 -44.20
C ASN A 68 -36.72 25.84 -44.98
N ALA A 69 -36.47 25.11 -46.07
CA ALA A 69 -35.45 25.43 -47.07
C ALA A 69 -35.88 26.68 -47.86
N GLY A 70 -36.11 27.76 -47.12
CA GLY A 70 -36.49 29.09 -47.57
C GLY A 70 -35.68 30.15 -46.82
N PHE A 71 -34.49 29.80 -46.32
CA PHE A 71 -33.45 30.81 -46.16
C PHE A 71 -33.03 31.19 -47.57
N ASN A 72 -33.68 32.22 -48.07
CA ASN A 72 -33.21 33.00 -49.19
C ASN A 72 -31.72 33.26 -48.92
N GLN A 73 -30.85 32.72 -49.77
CA GLN A 73 -29.55 33.33 -50.04
C GLN A 73 -29.89 34.68 -50.66
N GLY A 74 -30.34 35.61 -49.81
CA GLY A 74 -30.49 37.01 -50.16
C GLY A 74 -29.07 37.53 -50.29
N ASP A 75 -28.79 38.05 -51.47
CA ASP A 75 -27.52 38.64 -51.85
C ASP A 75 -26.89 39.45 -50.70
N ASP A 76 -25.62 39.19 -50.40
CA ASP A 76 -24.80 39.90 -49.40
C ASP A 76 -24.64 41.42 -49.69
N ASP A 77 -25.32 41.92 -50.73
CA ASP A 77 -25.15 43.25 -51.31
C ASP A 77 -26.07 44.32 -50.71
N ASP A 78 -27.11 43.95 -49.94
CA ASP A 78 -28.10 44.89 -49.37
C ASP A 78 -27.94 45.15 -47.85
N LEU A 79 -26.83 44.73 -47.22
CA LEU A 79 -26.54 45.08 -45.83
C LEU A 79 -26.17 46.57 -45.72
N ASP A 80 -26.91 47.33 -44.91
CA ASP A 80 -26.51 48.69 -44.53
C ASP A 80 -25.17 48.66 -43.77
N ASP A 81 -24.44 49.78 -43.78
CA ASP A 81 -23.10 49.85 -43.18
C ASP A 81 -23.10 49.50 -41.67
N GLU A 82 -24.21 49.79 -40.98
CA GLU A 82 -24.39 49.50 -39.55
C GLU A 82 -24.61 48.00 -39.29
N GLU A 83 -25.31 47.31 -40.18
CA GLU A 83 -25.57 45.88 -40.13
C GLU A 83 -24.31 45.07 -40.44
N ARG A 84 -23.47 45.54 -41.39
CA ARG A 84 -22.14 44.96 -41.65
C ARG A 84 -21.24 45.02 -40.41
N GLU A 85 -21.25 46.14 -39.68
CA GLU A 85 -20.47 46.31 -38.46
C GLU A 85 -20.97 45.39 -37.33
N ARG A 86 -22.29 45.26 -37.15
CA ARG A 86 -22.88 44.30 -36.19
C ARG A 86 -22.51 42.86 -36.51
N VAL A 87 -22.59 42.46 -37.78
CA VAL A 87 -22.22 41.11 -38.21
C VAL A 87 -20.73 40.85 -37.96
N MET A 88 -19.86 41.82 -38.25
CA MET A 88 -18.44 41.72 -37.96
C MET A 88 -18.16 41.58 -36.45
N GLN A 89 -18.83 42.38 -35.60
CA GLN A 89 -18.68 42.27 -34.15
C GLN A 89 -19.13 40.90 -33.64
N VAL A 90 -20.25 40.37 -34.13
CA VAL A 90 -20.72 39.02 -33.78
C VAL A 90 -19.74 37.95 -34.24
N GLN A 91 -19.09 38.12 -35.40
CA GLN A 91 -18.05 37.20 -35.86
C GLN A 91 -16.83 37.24 -34.93
N LEU A 92 -16.34 38.44 -34.58
CA LEU A 92 -15.22 38.63 -33.65
C LEU A 92 -15.51 38.03 -32.27
N ASP A 93 -16.69 38.30 -31.71
CA ASP A 93 -17.10 37.77 -30.41
C ASP A 93 -17.18 36.22 -30.44
N ASN A 94 -17.64 35.65 -31.56
CA ASN A 94 -17.69 34.20 -31.74
C ASN A 94 -16.28 33.58 -31.87
N GLU A 95 -15.37 34.24 -32.57
CA GLU A 95 -13.97 33.81 -32.68
C GLU A 95 -13.26 33.87 -31.33
N GLU A 96 -13.45 34.95 -30.57
CA GLU A 96 -12.91 35.07 -29.23
C GLU A 96 -13.46 34.00 -28.29
N ARG A 97 -14.77 33.75 -28.30
CA ARG A 97 -15.39 32.69 -27.50
C ARG A 97 -14.84 31.31 -27.87
N LYS A 98 -14.63 31.03 -29.16
CA LYS A 98 -13.99 29.79 -29.62
C LYS A 98 -12.56 29.69 -29.12
N ARG A 99 -11.78 30.76 -29.20
CA ARG A 99 -10.39 30.80 -28.72
C ARG A 99 -10.32 30.47 -27.22
N GLN A 100 -11.15 31.12 -26.40
CA GLN A 100 -11.21 30.86 -24.95
C GLN A 100 -11.60 29.41 -24.65
N LEU A 101 -12.54 28.84 -25.42
CA LEU A 101 -12.94 27.45 -25.26
C LEU A 101 -11.80 26.48 -25.58
N TYR A 102 -11.04 26.72 -26.65
CA TYR A 102 -9.88 25.90 -26.99
C TYR A 102 -8.77 26.00 -25.93
N GLU A 103 -8.46 27.20 -25.44
CA GLU A 103 -7.49 27.41 -24.37
C GLU A 103 -7.90 26.67 -23.10
N LYS A 104 -9.18 26.77 -22.70
CA LYS A 104 -9.70 26.04 -21.55
C LYS A 104 -9.58 24.52 -21.72
N GLN A 105 -9.92 23.99 -22.90
CA GLN A 105 -9.79 22.56 -23.18
C GLN A 105 -8.33 22.10 -23.09
N GLN A 106 -7.38 22.87 -23.65
CA GLN A 106 -5.95 22.54 -23.56
C GLN A 106 -5.45 22.54 -22.11
N ASN A 107 -5.80 23.57 -21.33
CA ASN A 107 -5.43 23.65 -19.93
C ASN A 107 -5.99 22.46 -19.12
N GLU A 108 -7.26 22.10 -19.34
CA GLU A 108 -7.88 20.95 -18.66
C GLU A 108 -7.20 19.62 -19.05
N GLU A 109 -6.82 19.45 -20.31
CA GLU A 109 -6.09 18.28 -20.77
C GLU A 109 -4.69 18.18 -20.14
N ASP A 110 -3.98 19.29 -20.04
CA ASP A 110 -2.64 19.33 -19.47
C ASP A 110 -2.66 19.14 -17.96
N ASP A 111 -3.61 19.74 -17.24
CA ASP A 111 -3.85 19.47 -15.82
C ASP A 111 -4.21 18.01 -15.56
N LYS A 112 -4.99 17.40 -16.46
CA LYS A 112 -5.33 15.98 -16.38
C LYS A 112 -4.10 15.10 -16.60
N LYS A 113 -3.22 15.44 -17.55
CA LYS A 113 -1.95 14.72 -17.77
C LYS A 113 -1.04 14.89 -16.55
N GLN A 114 -0.88 16.10 -16.03
CA GLN A 114 -0.01 16.40 -14.90
C GLN A 114 -0.45 15.66 -13.63
N ARG A 115 -1.76 15.63 -13.34
CA ARG A 115 -2.30 14.84 -12.21
C ARG A 115 -2.00 13.36 -12.34
N LYS A 116 -2.16 12.79 -13.55
CA LYS A 116 -1.83 11.37 -13.80
C LYS A 116 -0.35 11.08 -13.62
N ILE A 117 0.52 11.95 -14.14
CA ILE A 117 1.98 11.82 -14.00
C ILE A 117 2.38 11.91 -12.53
N SER A 118 1.89 12.92 -11.79
CA SER A 118 2.19 13.09 -10.37
C SER A 118 1.71 11.90 -9.55
N GLY A 119 0.49 11.42 -9.78
CA GLY A 119 -0.05 10.26 -9.07
C GLY A 119 0.78 8.99 -9.32
N ARG A 120 1.24 8.78 -10.56
CA ARG A 120 2.12 7.66 -10.89
C ARG A 120 3.48 7.78 -10.21
N GLN A 121 4.08 8.97 -10.21
CA GLN A 121 5.35 9.22 -9.52
C GLN A 121 5.25 8.97 -8.01
N GLU A 122 4.15 9.36 -7.38
CA GLU A 122 3.93 9.12 -5.96
C GLU A 122 3.76 7.62 -5.66
N LEU A 123 3.01 6.90 -6.51
CA LEU A 123 2.87 5.44 -6.40
C LEU A 123 4.23 4.73 -6.52
N ASP A 124 5.04 5.14 -7.50
CA ASP A 124 6.38 4.56 -7.71
C ASP A 124 7.29 4.83 -6.49
N LYS A 125 7.29 6.07 -5.99
CA LYS A 125 8.04 6.43 -4.76
C LYS A 125 7.60 5.59 -3.56
N TRP A 126 6.29 5.41 -3.36
CA TRP A 126 5.76 4.61 -2.26
C TRP A 126 6.15 3.13 -2.39
N ASN A 127 6.05 2.58 -3.60
CA ASN A 127 6.47 1.21 -3.88
C ASN A 127 7.96 0.99 -3.58
N ASP A 128 8.81 1.92 -4.00
CA ASP A 128 10.25 1.85 -3.75
C ASP A 128 10.59 1.97 -2.27
N GLN A 129 9.94 2.89 -1.56
CA GLN A 129 10.10 3.02 -0.12
C GLN A 129 9.67 1.75 0.61
N ARG A 130 8.50 1.21 0.26
CA ARG A 130 7.99 -0.05 0.82
C ARG A 130 8.94 -1.22 0.57
N LYS A 131 9.48 -1.34 -0.65
CA LYS A 131 10.46 -2.38 -1.00
C LYS A 131 11.73 -2.26 -0.14
N LYS A 132 12.25 -1.05 0.03
CA LYS A 132 13.43 -0.79 0.88
C LYS A 132 13.17 -1.17 2.33
N GLU A 133 12.03 -0.79 2.89
CA GLU A 133 11.66 -1.14 4.27
C GLU A 133 11.52 -2.65 4.47
N ILE A 134 10.90 -3.34 3.52
CA ILE A 134 10.79 -4.81 3.55
C ILE A 134 12.18 -5.44 3.48
N GLN A 135 13.03 -5.02 2.55
CA GLN A 135 14.39 -5.53 2.42
C GLN A 135 15.22 -5.30 3.68
N GLN A 136 15.13 -4.10 4.26
CA GLN A 136 15.82 -3.76 5.50
C GLN A 136 15.35 -4.65 6.66
N ARG A 137 14.03 -4.80 6.85
CA ARG A 137 13.48 -5.66 7.90
C ARG A 137 13.88 -7.11 7.70
N THR A 138 13.81 -7.63 6.47
CA THR A 138 14.22 -9.00 6.16
C THR A 138 15.70 -9.22 6.44
N SER A 139 16.56 -8.28 6.04
CA SER A 139 18.00 -8.36 6.31
C SER A 139 18.29 -8.34 7.82
N GLN A 140 17.67 -7.42 8.56
CA GLN A 140 17.83 -7.32 10.01
C GLN A 140 17.34 -8.59 10.72
N ASN A 141 16.19 -9.13 10.33
CA ASN A 141 15.65 -10.36 10.91
C ASN A 141 16.60 -11.54 10.66
N LYS A 142 17.14 -11.67 9.44
CA LYS A 142 18.10 -12.72 9.09
C LYS A 142 19.39 -12.61 9.91
N GLU A 143 19.90 -11.39 10.10
CA GLU A 143 21.07 -11.14 10.93
C GLU A 143 20.80 -11.45 12.40
N GLN A 144 19.66 -11.00 12.94
CA GLN A 144 19.24 -11.28 14.31
C GLN A 144 19.06 -12.78 14.55
N GLU A 145 18.47 -13.50 13.61
CA GLU A 145 18.31 -14.96 13.68
C GLU A 145 19.69 -15.65 13.70
N LYS A 146 20.61 -15.22 12.83
CA LYS A 146 21.98 -15.74 12.82
C LYS A 146 22.67 -15.50 14.17
N LEU A 147 22.63 -14.28 14.68
CA LEU A 147 23.21 -13.92 15.98
C LEU A 147 22.56 -14.69 17.13
N TYR A 148 21.24 -14.89 17.08
CA TYR A 148 20.53 -15.69 18.06
C TYR A 148 21.03 -17.14 18.06
N HIS A 149 21.15 -17.77 16.89
CA HIS A 149 21.66 -19.14 16.80
C HIS A 149 23.13 -19.27 17.22
N GLU A 150 23.96 -18.29 16.88
CA GLU A 150 25.36 -18.24 17.34
C GLU A 150 25.45 -18.11 18.87
N ASN A 151 24.65 -17.22 19.47
CA ASN A 151 24.58 -17.07 20.91
C ASN A 151 24.07 -18.34 21.61
N VAL A 152 23.02 -18.99 21.07
CA VAL A 152 22.51 -20.27 21.61
C VAL A 152 23.57 -21.37 21.54
N LYS A 153 24.33 -21.45 20.44
CA LYS A 153 25.46 -22.40 20.31
C LYS A 153 26.57 -22.09 21.32
N ALA A 154 26.94 -20.82 21.49
CA ALA A 154 27.95 -20.40 22.45
C ALA A 154 27.52 -20.73 23.89
N GLN A 155 26.28 -20.42 24.27
CA GLN A 155 25.72 -20.76 25.58
C GLN A 155 25.63 -22.26 25.82
N ARG A 156 25.33 -23.07 24.78
CA ARG A 156 25.30 -24.53 24.89
C ARG A 156 26.69 -25.12 25.19
N ASN A 157 27.74 -24.52 24.66
CA ASN A 157 29.12 -24.96 24.82
C ASN A 157 29.86 -24.22 25.95
N GLY A 158 29.18 -23.35 26.69
CA GLY A 158 29.77 -22.55 27.75
C GLY A 158 30.29 -23.40 28.93
N PRO A 159 31.33 -22.95 29.65
CA PRO A 159 31.89 -23.69 30.79
C PRO A 159 30.90 -23.84 31.95
N ASN A 160 30.05 -22.83 32.17
CA ASN A 160 29.06 -22.84 33.24
C ASN A 160 27.64 -23.11 32.69
N PRO A 161 27.03 -24.28 32.97
CA PRO A 161 25.66 -24.56 32.54
C PRO A 161 24.61 -23.63 33.17
N TRP A 162 24.91 -23.01 34.32
CA TRP A 162 24.00 -22.06 34.98
C TRP A 162 23.84 -20.75 34.22
N GLU A 163 24.79 -20.37 33.34
CA GLU A 163 24.62 -19.21 32.47
C GLU A 163 23.43 -19.38 31.52
N ARG A 164 23.25 -20.59 30.98
CA ARG A 164 22.10 -20.94 30.13
C ARG A 164 20.79 -20.96 30.91
N VAL A 165 20.81 -21.51 32.12
CA VAL A 165 19.61 -21.53 32.99
C VAL A 165 19.14 -20.11 33.25
N ILE A 166 20.04 -19.21 33.62
CA ILE A 166 19.72 -17.82 33.91
C ILE A 166 19.28 -17.07 32.66
N SER A 167 19.87 -17.34 31.50
CA SER A 167 19.43 -16.73 30.23
C SER A 167 18.01 -17.12 29.84
N ASN A 168 17.52 -18.28 30.28
CA ASN A 168 16.17 -18.76 30.01
C ASN A 168 15.16 -18.35 31.09
N CYS A 169 15.63 -17.88 32.24
CA CYS A 169 14.79 -17.44 33.34
C CYS A 169 14.65 -15.93 33.34
N ASP A 170 13.45 -15.43 33.60
CA ASP A 170 13.25 -14.00 33.78
C ASP A 170 13.75 -13.56 35.16
N MET A 171 14.87 -12.84 35.17
CA MET A 171 15.53 -12.36 36.38
C MET A 171 15.03 -10.99 36.84
N ASN A 172 14.12 -10.35 36.09
CA ASN A 172 13.56 -9.07 36.49
C ASN A 172 12.70 -9.27 37.75
N SER A 173 12.89 -8.40 38.76
CA SER A 173 12.17 -8.47 40.02
C SER A 173 10.66 -8.28 39.83
N SER A 174 10.27 -7.44 38.89
CA SER A 174 8.92 -6.93 38.68
C SER A 174 8.09 -7.74 37.67
N SER A 175 8.71 -8.68 36.96
CA SER A 175 8.03 -9.46 35.91
C SER A 175 7.36 -10.73 36.42
N TYR A 176 7.60 -11.09 37.68
CA TYR A 176 6.94 -12.25 38.28
C TYR A 176 5.48 -11.91 38.62
N VAL A 177 4.56 -12.58 37.94
CA VAL A 177 3.10 -12.36 38.07
C VAL A 177 2.49 -13.15 39.25
N GLY A 178 3.27 -14.03 39.90
CA GLY A 178 2.80 -14.83 41.03
C GLY A 178 2.87 -14.11 42.39
N GLY A 179 2.13 -14.62 43.37
CA GLY A 179 2.12 -14.08 44.74
C GLY A 179 3.24 -14.57 45.67
N ALA A 180 4.09 -15.49 45.21
CA ALA A 180 5.18 -16.05 46.02
C ALA A 180 6.48 -15.21 45.91
N ASP A 181 7.23 -15.09 47.01
CA ASP A 181 8.54 -14.44 46.99
C ASP A 181 9.59 -15.33 46.30
N VAL A 182 9.99 -14.94 45.11
CA VAL A 182 11.03 -15.60 44.30
C VAL A 182 12.42 -14.98 44.49
N SER A 183 12.61 -14.02 45.40
CA SER A 183 13.88 -13.33 45.62
C SER A 183 15.01 -14.27 46.04
N ARG A 184 14.72 -15.22 46.95
CA ARG A 184 15.70 -16.23 47.38
C ARG A 184 16.08 -17.18 46.23
N MET A 185 15.13 -17.53 45.38
CA MET A 185 15.38 -18.37 44.21
C MET A 185 16.29 -17.64 43.21
N ARG A 186 15.99 -16.38 42.89
CA ARG A 186 16.83 -15.54 42.01
C ARG A 186 18.25 -15.40 42.57
N GLN A 187 18.38 -15.17 43.88
CA GLN A 187 19.70 -15.09 44.53
C GLN A 187 20.48 -16.40 44.43
N ALA A 188 19.81 -17.54 44.63
CA ALA A 188 20.44 -18.85 44.48
C ALA A 188 20.95 -19.08 43.05
N MET A 189 20.18 -18.70 42.03
CA MET A 189 20.61 -18.78 40.62
C MET A 189 21.84 -17.91 40.36
N ILE A 190 21.85 -16.66 40.83
CA ILE A 190 22.99 -15.74 40.66
C ILE A 190 24.27 -16.31 41.30
N ASN A 191 24.15 -16.87 42.51
CA ASN A 191 25.29 -17.47 43.20
C ASN A 191 25.88 -18.64 42.40
N ARG A 192 25.03 -19.51 41.84
CA ARG A 192 25.46 -20.63 40.99
C ARG A 192 26.13 -20.19 39.68
N LYS A 193 25.77 -19.02 39.15
CA LYS A 193 26.49 -18.40 38.03
C LYS A 193 27.93 -18.03 38.40
N ALA A 194 28.12 -17.52 39.61
CA ALA A 194 29.41 -17.04 40.11
C ALA A 194 30.32 -18.16 40.65
N ASP A 195 29.77 -19.34 40.98
CA ASP A 195 30.53 -20.46 41.55
C ASP A 195 31.70 -20.95 40.65
N LEU A 196 31.65 -20.74 39.33
CA LEU A 196 32.74 -21.08 38.41
C LEU A 196 33.73 -19.92 38.17
N THR A 197 33.35 -18.67 38.47
CA THR A 197 34.23 -17.50 38.33
C THR A 197 35.04 -17.22 39.60
N LYS A 198 34.66 -17.84 40.72
CA LYS A 198 35.31 -17.71 42.02
C LYS A 198 36.22 -18.93 42.29
N SER A 199 37.37 -18.97 41.63
CA SER A 199 38.58 -19.74 42.01
C SER A 199 38.40 -21.00 42.89
N GLY A 200 38.57 -22.21 42.32
CA GLY A 200 38.96 -23.40 43.10
C GLY A 200 38.01 -24.62 43.14
N GLY A 201 37.21 -24.87 42.09
CA GLY A 201 36.40 -26.09 41.99
C GLY A 201 37.27 -27.34 41.74
N GLN A 202 37.54 -28.09 42.80
CA GLN A 202 38.34 -29.31 42.88
C GLN A 202 38.21 -30.25 41.67
N THR A 203 39.33 -30.47 40.97
CA THR A 203 39.56 -31.70 40.21
C THR A 203 39.78 -32.86 41.19
N ALA A 204 38.70 -33.42 41.73
CA ALA A 204 38.76 -34.72 42.41
C ALA A 204 38.79 -35.85 41.34
N LYS A 205 39.92 -35.97 40.64
CA LYS A 205 40.32 -37.18 39.92
C LYS A 205 41.73 -37.52 40.38
N GLY A 206 41.82 -38.40 41.38
CA GLY A 206 43.10 -38.91 41.87
C GLY A 206 43.13 -39.10 43.37
N LEU A 207 42.35 -40.05 43.90
CA LEU A 207 42.72 -40.74 45.14
C LEU A 207 42.23 -42.19 45.04
N LEU A 208 43.23 -43.06 44.86
CA LEU A 208 43.27 -44.52 45.06
C LEU A 208 42.30 -45.39 44.24
#